data_AF-A0A7C5PD80-F1
#
_entry.id   AF-A0A7C5PD80-F1
#
_cell.length_a   1.000
_cell.length_b   1.000
_cell.length_c   1.000
_cell.angle_alpha   90.00
_cell.angle_beta   90.00
_cell.angle_gamma   90.00
#
_symmetry.space_group_name_H-M   'P 1'
#
loop_
_entity.id
_entity.type
_entity.pdbx_description
1 polymer ?
#
loop_
_entity_poly.entity_id
_entity_poly.type
_entity_poly.pdbx_seq_one_letter_code
_entity_poly.pdbx_strand_id
1 'polypeptide(L)'
;MDTEESLVEEQVRHYESRLRHIDELVEKARNGLQNHPERAQHEKTLAEILERRDALQVRLDDLKLKNPGSLAEELRHDGPIMGIVDAIAGDLEALVERLDG
;
A
#
# COMPACT_ATOMS: atom_id res chain seq x y z
N MET A 1 8.52 3.72 -31.77
CA MET A 1 7.45 4.44 -31.06
C MET A 1 7.19 3.59 -29.84
N ASP A 2 7.94 3.79 -28.76
CA ASP A 2 8.06 2.78 -27.67
C ASP A 2 8.16 3.39 -26.26
N THR A 3 8.06 4.72 -26.14
CA THR A 3 8.33 5.42 -24.88
C THR A 3 7.18 5.35 -23.89
N GLU A 4 5.92 5.41 -24.35
CA GLU A 4 4.75 5.36 -23.46
C GLU A 4 4.52 3.97 -22.87
N GLU A 5 4.71 2.92 -23.67
CA GLU A 5 4.52 1.53 -23.21
C GLU A 5 5.57 1.15 -22.15
N SER A 6 6.84 1.54 -22.36
CA SER A 6 7.92 1.37 -21.37
C SER A 6 7.67 2.14 -20.06
N LEU A 7 7.09 3.35 -20.14
CA LEU A 7 6.76 4.14 -18.95
C LEU A 7 5.64 3.49 -18.13
N VAL A 8 4.59 2.98 -18.79
CA VAL A 8 3.48 2.29 -18.10
C VAL A 8 3.98 1.03 -17.39
N GLU A 9 4.83 0.22 -18.03
CA GLU A 9 5.43 -0.96 -17.39
C GLU A 9 6.30 -0.62 -16.19
N GLU A 10 7.07 0.47 -16.24
CA GLU A 10 7.85 0.96 -15.11
C GLU A 10 6.97 1.38 -13.93
N GLN A 11 5.88 2.12 -14.20
CA GLN A 11 4.94 2.53 -13.16
C GLN A 11 4.22 1.34 -12.51
N VAL A 12 3.82 0.35 -13.30
CA VAL A 12 3.22 -0.89 -12.78
C VAL A 12 4.21 -1.64 -11.88
N ARG A 13 5.47 -1.79 -12.31
CA ARG A 13 6.51 -2.43 -11.47
C ARG A 13 6.77 -1.68 -10.17
N HIS A 14 6.83 -0.35 -10.23
CA HIS A 14 7.03 0.49 -9.05
C HIS A 14 5.85 0.33 -8.07
N TYR A 15 4.62 0.38 -8.60
CA TYR A 15 3.41 0.13 -7.83
C TYR A 15 3.39 -1.25 -7.16
N GLU A 16 3.70 -2.32 -7.89
CA GLU A 16 3.79 -3.67 -7.33
C GLU A 16 4.87 -3.80 -6.25
N SER A 17 6.00 -3.10 -6.42
CA SER A 17 7.05 -3.07 -5.40
C SER A 17 6.57 -2.41 -4.10
N ARG A 18 5.78 -1.34 -4.21
CA ARG A 18 5.20 -0.66 -3.04
C ARG A 18 4.16 -1.52 -2.32
N LEU A 19 3.35 -2.26 -3.07
CA LEU A 19 2.42 -3.22 -2.47
C LEU A 19 3.15 -4.33 -1.70
N ARG A 20 4.22 -4.89 -2.26
CA ARG A 20 5.05 -5.88 -1.57
C ARG A 20 5.64 -5.30 -0.27
N HIS A 21 6.11 -4.05 -0.30
CA HIS A 21 6.61 -3.37 0.90
C HIS A 21 5.52 -3.23 1.97
N ILE A 22 4.29 -2.87 1.59
CA ILE A 22 3.14 -2.85 2.51
C ILE A 22 2.89 -4.23 3.13
N ASP A 23 2.88 -5.29 2.33
CA ASP A 23 2.66 -6.65 2.83
C ASP A 23 3.77 -7.07 3.82
N GLU A 24 5.04 -6.74 3.53
CA GLU A 24 6.16 -6.97 4.45
C GLU A 24 6.00 -6.21 5.78
N LEU A 25 5.56 -4.94 5.74
CA LEU A 25 5.32 -4.15 6.94
C LEU A 25 4.16 -4.70 7.77
N VAL A 26 3.10 -5.20 7.12
CA VAL A 26 1.98 -5.86 7.80
C VAL A 26 2.45 -7.11 8.54
N GLU A 27 3.30 -7.93 7.91
CA GLU A 27 3.88 -9.10 8.55
C GLU A 27 4.75 -8.72 9.76
N LYS A 28 5.61 -7.70 9.61
CA LYS A 28 6.42 -7.18 10.72
C LYS A 28 5.55 -6.69 11.88
N ALA A 29 4.52 -5.89 11.59
CA ALA A 29 3.59 -5.40 12.60
C ALA A 29 2.87 -6.56 13.32
N ARG A 30 2.37 -7.56 12.57
CA ARG A 30 1.73 -8.76 13.15
C ARG A 30 2.68 -9.54 14.06
N ASN A 31 3.96 -9.64 13.70
CA ASN A 31 4.97 -10.31 14.51
C ASN A 31 5.29 -9.51 15.78
N GLY A 32 5.51 -8.20 15.66
CA GLY A 32 5.75 -7.32 16.80
C GLY A 32 4.60 -7.32 17.82
N LEU A 33 3.36 -7.49 17.35
CA LEU A 33 2.17 -7.56 18.19
C LEU A 33 2.08 -8.80 19.08
N GLN A 34 2.71 -9.93 18.74
CA GLN A 34 2.44 -11.21 19.40
C GLN A 34 2.68 -11.20 20.92
N ASN A 35 3.61 -10.36 21.39
CA ASN A 35 3.97 -10.25 22.81
C ASN A 35 3.99 -8.79 23.32
N HIS A 36 3.39 -7.85 22.59
CA HIS A 36 3.42 -6.43 22.97
C HIS A 36 2.44 -6.14 24.13
N PRO A 37 2.85 -5.39 25.18
CA PRO A 37 1.97 -5.07 26.32
C PRO A 37 0.72 -4.28 25.91
N GLU A 38 0.82 -3.44 24.87
CA GLU A 38 -0.29 -2.65 24.33
C GLU A 38 -0.93 -3.26 23.08
N ARG A 39 -0.84 -4.59 22.91
CA ARG A 39 -1.28 -5.32 21.72
C ARG A 39 -2.69 -4.91 21.24
N ALA A 40 -3.68 -4.82 22.12
CA ALA A 40 -5.06 -4.50 21.74
C ALA A 40 -5.20 -3.12 21.07
N GLN A 41 -4.42 -2.13 21.52
CA GLN A 41 -4.43 -0.79 20.94
C GLN A 41 -3.76 -0.77 19.56
N HIS A 42 -2.61 -1.43 19.43
CA HIS A 42 -1.89 -1.51 18.16
C HIS A 42 -2.58 -2.42 17.14
N GLU A 43 -3.28 -3.48 17.56
CA GLU A 43 -4.13 -4.30 16.70
C GLU A 43 -5.25 -3.49 16.09
N LYS A 44 -5.86 -2.58 16.86
CA LYS A 44 -6.87 -1.66 16.33
C LYS A 44 -6.28 -0.73 15.26
N THR A 45 -5.13 -0.12 15.54
CA THR A 45 -4.42 0.72 14.56
C THR A 45 -4.08 -0.07 13.30
N LEU A 46 -3.58 -1.31 13.44
CA LEU A 46 -3.28 -2.17 12.29
C LEU A 46 -4.54 -2.49 11.48
N ALA A 47 -5.66 -2.77 12.14
CA ALA A 47 -6.94 -3.05 11.47
C ALA A 47 -7.42 -1.83 10.65
N GLU A 48 -7.34 -0.62 11.21
CA GLU A 48 -7.71 0.62 10.52
C GLU A 48 -6.84 0.86 9.26
N ILE A 49 -5.55 0.53 9.33
CA ILE A 49 -4.65 0.65 8.18
C ILE A 49 -4.98 -0.42 7.12
N LEU A 50 -5.27 -1.66 7.54
CA LEU A 50 -5.65 -2.74 6.62
C LEU A 50 -6.97 -2.45 5.90
N GLU A 51 -7.96 -1.86 6.57
CA GLU A 51 -9.21 -1.44 5.93
C GLU A 51 -8.96 -0.43 4.80
N ARG A 52 -8.05 0.53 5.00
CA ARG A 52 -7.66 1.50 3.96
C ARG A 52 -6.97 0.82 2.79
N ARG A 53 -6.10 -0.16 3.05
CA ARG A 53 -5.42 -0.97 2.02
C ARG A 53 -6.42 -1.78 1.20
N ASP A 54 -7.39 -2.40 1.86
CA ASP A 54 -8.41 -3.18 1.16
C ASP A 54 -9.35 -2.29 0.33
N ALA A 55 -9.72 -1.11 0.84
CA ALA A 55 -10.48 -0.12 0.06
C ALA A 55 -9.71 0.35 -1.19
N LEU A 56 -8.39 0.55 -1.07
CA LEU A 56 -7.53 0.88 -2.20
C LEU A 56 -7.50 -0.26 -3.23
N GLN A 57 -7.37 -1.50 -2.78
CA GLN A 57 -7.39 -2.68 -3.64
C GLN A 57 -8.70 -2.77 -4.44
N VAL A 58 -9.84 -2.57 -3.79
CA VAL A 58 -11.16 -2.54 -4.45
C VAL A 58 -11.21 -1.45 -5.52
N ARG A 59 -10.73 -0.24 -5.21
CA ARG A 59 -10.71 0.88 -6.18
C ARG A 59 -9.85 0.54 -7.41
N LEU A 60 -8.74 -0.17 -7.21
CA LEU A 60 -7.86 -0.59 -8.30
C LEU A 60 -8.47 -1.67 -9.18
N ASP A 61 -9.11 -2.66 -8.57
CA ASP A 61 -9.79 -3.73 -9.32
C ASP A 61 -10.94 -3.14 -10.14
N ASP A 62 -11.65 -2.15 -9.59
CA ASP A 62 -12.64 -1.37 -10.31
C ASP A 62 -12.06 -0.59 -11.50
N LEU A 63 -10.90 0.07 -11.32
CA LEU A 63 -10.23 0.82 -12.39
C LEU A 63 -9.71 -0.11 -13.50
N LYS A 64 -9.12 -1.25 -13.13
CA LYS A 64 -8.70 -2.30 -14.07
C LYS A 64 -9.85 -2.80 -14.92
N LEU A 65 -11.02 -3.01 -14.32
CA LEU A 65 -12.20 -3.54 -15.00
C LEU A 65 -12.89 -2.50 -15.89
N LYS A 66 -13.04 -1.27 -15.40
CA LYS A 66 -13.87 -0.24 -16.05
C LYS A 66 -13.11 0.60 -17.06
N ASN A 67 -11.83 0.90 -16.80
CA ASN A 67 -11.04 1.76 -17.68
C ASN A 67 -9.53 1.54 -17.53
N PRO A 68 -8.97 0.52 -18.21
CA PRO A 68 -7.54 0.19 -18.10
C PRO A 68 -6.60 1.33 -18.54
N GLY A 69 -7.05 2.25 -19.42
CA GLY A 69 -6.29 3.43 -19.79
C GLY A 69 -6.16 4.46 -18.67
N SER A 70 -7.15 4.57 -17.78
CA SER A 70 -7.10 5.44 -16.60
C SER A 70 -6.22 4.90 -15.48
N LEU A 71 -5.99 3.58 -15.44
CA LEU A 71 -5.09 2.98 -14.46
C LEU A 71 -3.66 3.46 -14.64
N ALA A 72 -3.17 3.51 -15.88
CA ALA A 72 -1.84 4.00 -16.18
C ALA A 72 -1.63 5.44 -15.68
N GLU A 73 -2.65 6.29 -15.80
CA GLU A 73 -2.64 7.66 -15.31
C GLU A 73 -2.65 7.77 -13.79
N GLU A 74 -3.48 6.97 -13.12
CA GLU A 74 -3.57 6.91 -11.67
C GLU A 74 -2.31 6.31 -11.02
N LEU A 75 -1.57 5.47 -11.73
CA LEU A 75 -0.32 4.84 -11.29
C LEU A 75 0.94 5.66 -11.57
N ARG A 76 0.84 6.77 -12.32
CA ARG A 76 2.02 7.65 -12.50
C ARG A 76 2.50 8.19 -11.16
N HIS A 77 3.79 8.49 -11.10
CA HIS A 77 4.35 9.26 -9.99
C HIS A 77 3.52 10.55 -9.79
N ASP A 78 3.09 10.81 -8.55
CA ASP A 78 2.16 11.87 -8.14
C ASP A 78 0.67 11.62 -8.42
N GLY A 79 0.31 10.42 -8.90
CA GLY A 79 -1.06 9.97 -9.04
C GLY A 79 -1.76 9.76 -7.68
N PRO A 80 -3.09 9.96 -7.61
CA PRO A 80 -3.85 9.79 -6.37
C PRO A 80 -3.66 8.43 -5.71
N ILE A 81 -3.52 7.36 -6.49
CA ILE A 81 -3.30 6.00 -5.96
C ILE A 81 -1.93 5.89 -5.29
N MET A 82 -0.87 6.38 -5.94
CA MET A 82 0.49 6.34 -5.40
C MET A 82 0.58 7.10 -4.07
N GLY A 83 -0.06 8.26 -3.96
CA GLY A 83 -0.10 9.01 -2.70
C GLY A 83 -0.81 8.25 -1.56
N ILE A 84 -1.86 7.49 -1.87
CA ILE A 84 -2.55 6.66 -0.87
C ILE A 84 -1.69 5.46 -0.45
N VAL A 85 -1.01 4.82 -1.41
CA VAL A 85 -0.06 3.72 -1.13
C VAL A 85 1.05 4.19 -0.20
N ASP A 86 1.66 5.33 -0.50
CA ASP A 86 2.75 5.88 0.31
C ASP A 86 2.27 6.29 1.71
N ALA A 87 1.06 6.84 1.83
CA ALA A 87 0.47 7.13 3.13
C ALA A 87 0.23 5.86 3.97
N ILE A 88 -0.27 4.79 3.35
CA ILE A 88 -0.47 3.49 4.03
C ILE A 88 0.88 2.91 4.47
N ALA A 89 1.89 2.95 3.60
CA ALA A 89 3.23 2.49 3.93
C ALA A 89 3.82 3.27 5.11
N GLY A 90 3.72 4.60 5.11
CA GLY A 90 4.21 5.44 6.21
C GLY A 90 3.49 5.18 7.54
N ASP A 91 2.18 4.98 7.51
CA ASP A 91 1.40 4.64 8.72
C ASP A 91 1.81 3.27 9.28
N LEU A 92 2.11 2.29 8.41
CA LEU A 92 2.61 0.98 8.79
C LEU A 92 4.05 1.06 9.33
N GLU A 93 4.94 1.81 8.70
CA GLU A 93 6.31 2.05 9.17
C GLU A 93 6.28 2.63 10.58
N ALA A 94 5.49 3.68 10.79
CA ALA A 94 5.33 4.29 12.11
C ALA A 94 4.71 3.33 13.15
N LEU A 95 3.87 2.38 12.73
CA LEU A 95 3.36 1.34 13.63
C LEU A 95 4.45 0.31 13.97
N VAL A 96 5.22 -0.15 12.99
CA VAL A 96 6.32 -1.09 13.20
C VAL A 96 7.38 -0.49 14.12
N GLU A 97 7.78 0.76 13.91
CA GLU A 97 8.73 1.47 14.78
C GLU A 97 8.25 1.54 16.23
N ARG A 98 6.95 1.71 16.46
CA ARG A 98 6.36 1.71 17.80
C ARG A 98 6.31 0.33 18.46
N LEU A 99 6.30 -0.74 17.67
CA LEU A 99 6.29 -2.12 18.15
C LEU A 99 7.70 -2.66 18.43
N ASP A 100 8.71 -2.13 17.72
CA ASP A 100 10.12 -2.49 17.88
C ASP A 100 10.84 -1.68 18.97
N GLY A 101 10.28 -0.55 19.39
CA GLY A 101 10.82 0.36 20.43
C GLY A 101 10.39 0.00 21.84
#